data_AF-A0A9X6NS46-F1
#
_entry.id   AF-A0A9X6NS46-F1
#
_cell.length_a   1.000
_cell.length_b   1.000
_cell.length_c   1.000
_cell.angle_alpha   90.00
_cell.angle_beta   90.00
_cell.angle_gamma   90.00
#
_symmetry.space_group_name_H-M   'P 1'
#
loop_
_entity.id
_entity.type
_entity.pdbx_description
1 polymer ?
#
loop_
_entity_poly.entity_id
_entity_poly.type
_entity_poly.pdbx_seq_one_letter_code
_entity_poly.pdbx_strand_id
1 'polypeptide(L)'
;MIKGLYEKGQKMALVSRTDAPPIGKRMLELLDWNQYFPYQEIYPGKKTTHFAKIQKDSGIAYSEMLFFDDEHRNIRDMSAVGVTCLFLKEPMSQEVLDRGFDMFAKGLSDR
;
A
#
# COMPACT_ATOMS: atom_id res chain seq x y z
N MET A 1 -7.09 12.20 5.73
CA MET A 1 -7.05 10.80 5.27
C MET A 1 -6.07 9.94 6.09
N ILE A 2 -4.75 10.00 5.86
CA ILE A 2 -3.74 9.12 6.52
C ILE A 2 -3.82 9.17 8.06
N LYS A 3 -3.80 10.37 8.67
CA LYS A 3 -3.94 10.53 10.11
C LYS A 3 -5.21 9.87 10.66
N GLY A 4 -6.33 10.00 9.95
CA GLY A 4 -7.60 9.39 10.35
C GLY A 4 -7.59 7.85 10.27
N LEU A 5 -6.81 7.26 9.37
CA LEU A 5 -6.58 5.81 9.34
C LEU A 5 -5.75 5.36 10.55
N TYR A 6 -4.69 6.11 10.85
CA TYR A 6 -3.83 5.85 12.00
C TYR A 6 -4.61 5.91 13.33
N GLU A 7 -5.41 6.96 13.52
CA GLU A 7 -6.25 7.12 14.73
C GLU A 7 -7.31 6.01 14.87
N LYS A 8 -7.76 5.43 13.75
CA LYS A 8 -8.66 4.26 13.72
C LYS A 8 -7.93 2.92 13.93
N GLY A 9 -6.62 2.95 14.18
CA GLY A 9 -5.81 1.75 14.43
C GLY A 9 -5.47 0.94 13.18
N GLN A 10 -5.64 1.50 11.97
CA GLN A 10 -5.27 0.82 10.74
C GLN A 10 -3.75 0.80 10.59
N LYS A 11 -3.19 -0.40 10.39
CA LYS A 11 -1.78 -0.57 10.07
C LYS A 11 -1.56 -0.21 8.60
N MET A 12 -0.62 0.69 8.33
CA MET A 12 -0.31 1.15 6.98
C MET A 12 1.13 0.83 6.60
N ALA A 13 1.37 0.62 5.31
CA ALA A 13 2.69 0.35 4.76
C ALA A 13 2.94 1.17 3.50
N LEU A 14 4.22 1.47 3.21
CA LEU A 14 4.65 2.07 1.96
C LEU A 14 5.42 1.06 1.13
N VAL A 15 5.10 1.00 -0.17
CA VAL A 15 5.75 0.10 -1.12
C VAL A 15 6.12 0.87 -2.37
N SER A 16 7.40 1.12 -2.60
CA SER A 16 7.90 1.91 -3.73
C SER A 16 9.09 1.25 -4.41
N ARG A 17 9.05 1.21 -5.74
CA ARG A 17 10.10 0.64 -6.61
C ARG A 17 11.10 1.69 -7.09
N THR A 18 11.20 2.83 -6.40
CA THR A 18 12.03 3.97 -6.83
C THR A 18 13.52 3.64 -6.89
N ASP A 19 14.20 4.16 -7.92
CA ASP A 19 15.66 4.14 -8.05
C ASP A 19 16.37 5.19 -7.19
N ALA A 20 15.61 6.06 -6.52
CA ALA A 20 16.13 7.04 -5.57
C ALA A 20 15.53 6.91 -4.16
N PRO A 21 15.75 5.79 -3.44
CA PRO A 21 15.26 5.61 -2.07
C PRO A 21 15.58 6.75 -1.10
N PRO A 22 16.78 7.37 -1.12
CA PRO A 22 17.09 8.49 -0.23
C PRO A 22 16.13 9.67 -0.38
N ILE A 23 15.69 9.97 -1.62
CA ILE A 23 14.75 11.07 -1.89
C ILE A 23 13.37 10.73 -1.34
N GLY A 24 12.89 9.50 -1.58
CA GLY A 24 11.61 9.03 -1.05
C GLY A 24 11.57 9.10 0.48
N LYS A 25 12.61 8.62 1.16
CA LYS A 25 12.74 8.70 2.62
C LYS A 25 12.77 10.14 3.11
N ARG A 26 13.50 11.02 2.42
CA ARG A 26 13.56 12.45 2.77
C ARG A 26 12.20 13.14 2.67
N MET A 27 11.39 12.80 1.67
CA MET A 27 10.03 13.32 1.57
C MET A 27 9.17 12.90 2.77
N LEU A 28 9.26 11.65 3.21
CA LEU A 28 8.52 11.16 4.37
C LEU A 28 8.91 11.87 5.66
N GLU A 29 10.19 12.19 5.84
CA GLU A 29 10.67 13.00 6.97
C GLU A 29 10.09 14.41 6.93
N LEU A 30 10.15 15.09 5.78
CA LEU A 30 9.66 16.47 5.62
C LEU A 30 8.14 16.59 5.84
N LEU A 31 7.40 15.55 5.45
CA LEU A 31 5.95 15.49 5.64
C LEU A 31 5.54 14.98 7.04
N ASP A 32 6.50 14.55 7.87
CA ASP A 32 6.27 13.89 9.16
C ASP A 32 5.37 12.65 9.03
N TRP A 33 5.58 11.86 7.97
CA TRP A 33 4.74 10.69 7.68
C TRP A 33 5.28 9.38 8.25
N ASN A 34 6.54 9.35 8.68
CA ASN A 34 7.16 8.13 9.24
C ASN A 34 6.35 7.53 10.39
N GLN A 35 5.72 8.37 11.22
CA GLN A 35 4.87 7.93 12.33
C GLN A 35 3.64 7.10 11.90
N TYR A 36 3.13 7.32 10.69
CA TYR A 36 1.92 6.65 10.19
C TYR A 36 2.23 5.31 9.49
N PHE A 37 3.46 5.13 9.02
CA PHE A 37 3.86 3.97 8.20
C PHE A 37 4.99 3.19 8.89
N PRO A 38 4.65 2.29 9.83
CA PRO A 38 5.64 1.46 10.53
C PRO A 38 6.36 0.46 9.60
N TYR A 39 5.79 0.14 8.44
CA TYR A 39 6.39 -0.75 7.45
C TYR A 39 6.69 0.02 6.16
N GLN A 40 7.96 0.09 5.77
CA GLN A 40 8.40 0.88 4.62
C GLN A 40 9.37 0.08 3.76
N GLU A 41 8.90 -0.35 2.60
CA GLU A 41 9.70 -1.03 1.59
C GLU A 41 9.88 -0.07 0.40
N ILE A 42 11.02 0.63 0.36
CA ILE A 42 11.31 1.68 -0.63
C ILE A 42 12.69 1.38 -1.25
N TYR A 43 12.70 0.64 -2.36
CA TYR A 43 13.91 0.27 -3.11
C TYR A 43 13.56 -0.34 -4.48
N PRO A 44 14.49 -0.39 -5.45
CA PRO A 44 14.25 -1.05 -6.73
C PRO A 44 13.94 -2.53 -6.56
N GLY A 45 12.95 -3.04 -7.30
CA GLY A 45 12.62 -4.47 -7.26
C GLY A 45 11.18 -4.75 -7.69
N LYS A 46 10.68 -5.94 -7.34
CA LYS A 46 9.27 -6.34 -7.57
C LYS A 46 8.47 -6.17 -6.29
N LYS A 47 7.21 -5.70 -6.40
CA LYS A 47 6.34 -5.54 -5.23
C LYS A 47 6.10 -6.85 -4.46
N THR A 48 6.16 -8.00 -5.11
CA THR A 48 6.07 -9.30 -4.43
C THR A 48 7.14 -9.48 -3.35
N THR A 49 8.37 -9.04 -3.57
CA THR A 49 9.44 -9.08 -2.57
C THR A 49 9.17 -8.13 -1.39
N HIS A 50 8.66 -6.93 -1.70
CA HIS A 50 8.32 -5.92 -0.71
C HIS A 50 7.18 -6.42 0.19
N PHE A 51 6.11 -6.94 -0.42
CA PHE A 51 4.96 -7.50 0.29
C PHE A 51 5.33 -8.71 1.13
N ALA A 52 6.25 -9.58 0.67
CA ALA A 52 6.74 -10.70 1.49
C ALA A 52 7.44 -10.23 2.77
N LYS A 53 8.21 -9.14 2.70
CA LYS A 53 8.85 -8.54 3.88
C LYS A 53 7.81 -7.90 4.81
N ILE A 54 6.85 -7.17 4.26
CA ILE A 54 5.74 -6.57 5.04
C ILE A 54 4.89 -7.65 5.71
N GLN A 55 4.51 -8.70 5.02
CA GLN A 55 3.75 -9.82 5.59
C GLN A 55 4.53 -10.48 6.73
N LYS A 56 5.83 -10.74 6.55
CA LYS A 56 6.69 -11.30 7.59
C LYS A 56 6.75 -10.40 8.84
N ASP A 57 6.93 -9.10 8.65
CA ASP A 57 7.12 -8.16 9.76
C ASP A 57 5.80 -7.76 10.45
N SER A 58 4.69 -7.76 9.70
CA SER A 58 3.36 -7.41 10.23
C SER A 58 2.57 -8.59 10.75
N GLY A 59 2.84 -9.80 10.25
CA GLY A 59 2.06 -11.01 10.51
C GLY A 59 0.68 -11.03 9.84
N ILE A 60 0.37 -10.08 8.96
CA ILE A 60 -0.95 -9.92 8.34
C ILE A 60 -1.02 -10.79 7.08
N ALA A 61 -2.10 -11.55 6.90
CA ALA A 61 -2.29 -12.36 5.70
C ALA A 61 -2.55 -11.47 4.46
N TYR A 62 -2.17 -11.92 3.26
CA TYR A 62 -2.42 -11.14 2.04
C TYR A 62 -3.91 -10.87 1.80
N SER A 63 -4.78 -11.82 2.15
CA SER A 63 -6.24 -11.67 2.11
C SER A 63 -6.78 -10.57 3.03
N GLU A 64 -5.97 -10.08 3.97
CA GLU A 64 -6.32 -9.01 4.90
C GLU A 64 -5.68 -7.67 4.51
N MET A 65 -5.11 -7.57 3.30
CA MET A 65 -4.47 -6.36 2.79
C MET A 65 -5.28 -5.72 1.67
N LEU A 66 -5.38 -4.38 1.73
CA LEU A 66 -5.89 -3.52 0.68
C LEU A 66 -4.72 -2.71 0.10
N PHE A 67 -4.56 -2.73 -1.22
CA PHE A 67 -3.43 -2.14 -1.92
C PHE A 67 -3.88 -1.20 -3.04
N PHE A 68 -3.25 -0.03 -3.12
CA PHE A 68 -3.52 1.00 -4.11
C PHE A 68 -2.24 1.25 -4.93
N ASP A 69 -2.35 1.21 -6.26
CA ASP A 69 -1.20 1.44 -7.16
C ASP A 69 -1.66 1.88 -8.55
N ASP A 70 -0.88 2.72 -9.20
CA ASP A 70 -1.11 3.23 -10.56
C ASP A 70 -0.39 2.41 -11.64
N GLU A 71 0.39 1.39 -11.28
CA GLU A 71 1.04 0.49 -12.24
C GLU A 71 0.29 -0.85 -12.31
N HIS A 72 -0.39 -1.08 -13.45
CA HIS A 72 -1.21 -2.30 -13.67
C HIS A 72 -0.45 -3.61 -13.43
N ARG A 73 0.87 -3.62 -13.71
CA ARG A 73 1.71 -4.79 -13.43
C ARG A 73 1.73 -5.14 -11.95
N ASN A 74 1.82 -4.14 -11.07
CA ASN A 74 1.84 -4.35 -9.63
C ASN A 74 0.48 -4.86 -9.13
N ILE A 75 -0.63 -4.33 -9.68
CA ILE A 75 -2.00 -4.79 -9.40
C ILE A 75 -2.17 -6.26 -9.77
N ARG A 76 -1.76 -6.65 -10.98
CA ARG A 76 -1.83 -8.03 -11.45
C ARG A 76 -0.99 -8.98 -10.58
N ASP A 77 0.25 -8.60 -10.30
CA ASP A 77 1.18 -9.43 -9.53
C ASP A 77 0.70 -9.62 -8.08
N MET A 78 0.07 -8.60 -7.46
CA MET A 78 -0.41 -8.66 -6.08
C MET A 78 -1.80 -9.28 -5.92
N SER A 79 -2.72 -9.01 -6.84
CA SER A 79 -4.05 -9.65 -6.83
C SER A 79 -3.96 -11.17 -7.01
N ALA A 80 -2.96 -11.65 -7.78
CA ALA A 80 -2.70 -13.08 -7.97
C ALA A 80 -2.31 -13.82 -6.66
N VAL A 81 -1.81 -13.11 -5.65
CA VAL A 81 -1.46 -13.68 -4.34
C VAL A 81 -2.50 -13.41 -3.25
N GLY A 82 -3.67 -12.89 -3.64
CA GLY A 82 -4.82 -12.71 -2.75
C GLY A 82 -4.92 -11.35 -2.06
N VAL A 83 -4.10 -10.36 -2.43
CA VAL A 83 -4.27 -8.98 -1.95
C VAL A 83 -5.42 -8.32 -2.70
N THR A 84 -6.34 -7.64 -2.00
CA THR A 84 -7.33 -6.80 -2.66
C THR A 84 -6.63 -5.57 -3.22
N CYS A 85 -6.66 -5.44 -4.54
CA CYS A 85 -5.98 -4.37 -5.25
C CYS A 85 -6.99 -3.41 -5.88
N LEU A 86 -6.70 -2.12 -5.80
CA LEU A 86 -7.40 -1.05 -6.50
C LEU A 86 -6.41 -0.36 -7.44
N PHE A 87 -6.70 -0.39 -8.73
CA PHE A 87 -5.92 0.28 -9.75
C PHE A 87 -6.27 1.78 -9.79
N LEU A 88 -5.27 2.62 -9.54
CA LEU A 88 -5.43 4.06 -9.51
C LEU A 88 -5.32 4.67 -10.91
N LYS A 89 -6.38 5.36 -11.33
CA LYS A 89 -6.38 6.25 -12.50
C LYS A 89 -6.34 7.73 -12.11
N GLU A 90 -6.55 8.00 -10.82
CA GLU A 90 -6.56 9.31 -10.20
C GLU A 90 -5.69 9.31 -8.93
N PRO A 91 -5.16 10.47 -8.49
CA PRO A 91 -4.48 10.57 -7.21
C PRO A 91 -5.35 10.11 -6.04
N MET A 92 -4.71 9.65 -4.97
CA MET A 92 -5.43 9.24 -3.75
C MET A 92 -6.27 10.39 -3.19
N SER A 93 -7.55 10.10 -2.93
CA SER A 93 -8.52 10.96 -2.26
C SER A 93 -9.34 10.17 -1.24
N GLN A 94 -10.20 10.86 -0.48
CA GLN A 94 -11.09 10.17 0.46
C GLN A 94 -12.08 9.26 -0.29
N GLU A 95 -12.59 9.70 -1.44
CA GLU A 95 -13.50 8.92 -2.28
C GLU A 95 -12.84 7.65 -2.82
N VAL A 96 -11.57 7.74 -3.25
CA VAL A 96 -10.79 6.58 -3.72
C VAL A 96 -10.57 5.60 -2.57
N LEU A 97 -10.26 6.09 -1.37
CA LEU A 97 -10.07 5.27 -0.19
C LEU A 97 -11.36 4.54 0.21
N ASP A 98 -12.49 5.24 0.22
CA ASP A 98 -13.80 4.67 0.53
C ASP A 98 -14.18 3.58 -0.48
N ARG A 99 -13.92 3.81 -1.78
CA ARG A 99 -14.08 2.79 -2.84
C ARG A 99 -13.22 1.55 -2.56
N GLY A 100 -11.98 1.74 -2.12
CA GLY A 100 -11.08 0.65 -1.76
C GLY A 100 -11.60 -0.19 -0.59
N PHE A 101 -12.12 0.45 0.45
CA PHE A 101 -12.75 -0.26 1.57
C PHE A 101 -14.00 -1.02 1.15
N ASP A 102 -14.82 -0.42 0.30
CA ASP A 102 -16.00 -1.05 -0.27
C ASP A 102 -15.66 -2.30 -1.09
N MET A 103 -14.62 -2.23 -1.92
CA MET A 103 -14.12 -3.38 -2.68
C MET A 103 -13.61 -4.48 -1.76
N PHE A 104 -12.80 -4.10 -0.76
CA PHE A 104 -12.26 -5.02 0.24
C PHE A 104 -13.35 -5.77 1.00
N ALA A 105 -14.36 -5.04 1.50
CA ALA A 105 -15.50 -5.63 2.22
C ALA A 105 -16.33 -6.58 1.35
N LYS A 106 -16.40 -6.33 0.03
CA LYS A 106 -17.13 -7.16 -0.94
C LYS A 106 -16.27 -8.30 -1.51
N GLY A 107 -15.00 -8.43 -1.12
CA GLY A 107 -14.08 -9.42 -1.68
C GLY A 107 -13.77 -9.20 -3.17
N LEU A 108 -13.90 -7.96 -3.65
CA LEU A 108 -13.60 -7.57 -5.03
C LEU A 108 -12.14 -7.10 -5.13
N SER A 109 -11.53 -7.25 -6.30
CA SER A 109 -10.18 -6.77 -6.58
C SER A 109 -10.03 -6.51 -8.08
N ASP A 110 -9.34 -5.43 -8.42
CA ASP A 110 -8.80 -5.24 -9.76
C ASP A 110 -7.70 -6.28 -10.02
N ARG A 111 -7.50 -6.61 -11.31
CA ARG A 111 -6.62 -7.69 -11.77
C ARG A 111 -5.84 -7.28 -13.02
#